data_AF-A0A2A4PHK9-F1
#
_entry.id   AF-A0A2A4PHK9-F1
#
_cell.length_a   1.000
_cell.length_b   1.000
_cell.length_c   1.000
_cell.angle_alpha   90.00
_cell.angle_beta   90.00
_cell.angle_gamma   90.00
#
_symmetry.space_group_name_H-M   'P 1'
#
loop_
_entity.id
_entity.type
_entity.pdbx_description
1 polymer ?
#
loop_
_entity_poly.entity_id
_entity_poly.type
_entity_poly.pdbx_seq_one_letter_code
_entity_poly.pdbx_strand_id
1 'polypeptide(L)'
;MNTDLQQLLSIIEDTKTLIDLAEEGDWQAVVNLENTRDGAIKKLFRSAPDIDADKLAEGIQFILEKNKTLTQFSHSQRDSVQMNMAKAGHAHKAINSYLTSS
;
A
#
# COMPACT_ATOMS: atom_id res chain seq x y z
N MET A 1 14.55 -27.11 3.60
CA MET A 1 13.70 -26.19 2.81
C MET A 1 14.55 -25.01 2.40
N ASN A 2 14.42 -24.52 1.16
CA ASN A 2 15.19 -23.39 0.66
C ASN A 2 14.73 -22.09 1.34
N THR A 3 15.62 -21.43 2.07
CA THR A 3 15.32 -20.26 2.91
C THR A 3 14.95 -19.03 2.07
N ASP A 4 15.56 -18.87 0.90
CA ASP A 4 15.29 -17.75 0.00
C ASP A 4 13.89 -17.89 -0.62
N LEU A 5 13.51 -19.09 -1.03
CA LEU A 5 12.14 -19.36 -1.52
C LEU A 5 11.09 -19.11 -0.42
N GLN A 6 11.37 -19.49 0.83
CA GLN A 6 10.46 -19.18 1.94
C GLN A 6 10.33 -17.67 2.17
N GLN A 7 11.44 -16.94 2.05
CA GLN A 7 11.42 -15.48 2.16
C GLN A 7 10.63 -14.84 1.02
N LEU A 8 10.77 -15.33 -0.22
CA LEU A 8 9.95 -14.88 -1.36
C LEU A 8 8.46 -15.13 -1.11
N LEU A 9 8.09 -16.33 -0.62
CA LEU A 9 6.70 -16.66 -0.29
C LEU A 9 6.13 -15.76 0.81
N SER A 10 6.93 -15.41 1.83
CA SER A 10 6.53 -14.46 2.86
C SER A 10 6.27 -13.06 2.28
N ILE A 11 7.14 -12.58 1.40
CA ILE A 11 6.96 -11.29 0.72
C ILE A 11 5.70 -11.27 -0.14
N ILE A 12 5.39 -12.39 -0.82
CA ILE A 12 4.16 -12.55 -1.60
C ILE A 12 2.94 -12.48 -0.68
N GLU A 13 3.01 -13.09 0.50
CA GLU A 13 1.91 -13.05 1.46
C GLU A 13 1.71 -11.64 2.02
N ASP A 14 2.78 -10.96 2.45
CA ASP A 14 2.74 -9.57 2.87
C ASP A 14 2.12 -8.68 1.78
N THR A 15 2.42 -8.97 0.52
CA THR A 15 1.86 -8.23 -0.63
C THR A 15 0.35 -8.42 -0.76
N LYS A 16 -0.18 -9.61 -0.48
CA LYS A 16 -1.64 -9.82 -0.45
C LYS A 16 -2.27 -9.06 0.71
N THR A 17 -1.68 -9.18 1.90
CA THR A 17 -2.17 -8.47 3.10
C THR A 17 -2.17 -6.96 2.90
N LEU A 18 -1.19 -6.39 2.19
CA LEU A 18 -1.20 -4.96 1.83
C LEU A 18 -2.41 -4.54 0.99
N ILE A 19 -2.86 -5.42 0.08
CA ILE A 19 -4.07 -5.18 -0.71
C ILE A 19 -5.30 -5.21 0.18
N ASP A 20 -5.42 -6.24 1.03
CA ASP A 20 -6.56 -6.38 1.95
C ASP A 20 -6.66 -5.17 2.89
N LEU A 21 -5.54 -4.74 3.50
CA LEU A 21 -5.50 -3.56 4.37
C LEU A 21 -5.86 -2.26 3.63
N ALA A 22 -5.47 -2.14 2.36
CA ALA A 22 -5.81 -0.97 1.56
C ALA A 22 -7.30 -0.95 1.15
N GLU A 23 -7.91 -2.12 0.92
CA GLU A 23 -9.35 -2.26 0.69
C GLU A 23 -10.16 -1.93 1.96
N GLU A 24 -9.67 -2.36 3.13
CA GLU A 24 -10.25 -2.03 4.44
C GLU A 24 -10.02 -0.56 4.85
N GLY A 25 -9.08 0.12 4.18
CA GLY A 25 -8.74 1.52 4.44
C GLY A 25 -7.84 1.74 5.66
N ASP A 26 -7.20 0.70 6.19
CA ASP A 26 -6.21 0.82 7.27
C ASP A 26 -4.84 1.25 6.72
N TRP A 27 -4.76 2.51 6.31
CA TRP A 27 -3.55 3.09 5.71
C TRP A 27 -2.34 3.12 6.65
N GLN A 28 -2.57 3.11 7.96
CA GLN A 28 -1.47 3.06 8.92
C GLN A 28 -0.84 1.67 8.95
N ALA A 29 -1.66 0.61 8.94
CA ALA A 29 -1.18 -0.76 8.82
C ALA A 29 -0.50 -1.00 7.47
N VAL A 30 -1.04 -0.46 6.37
CA VAL A 30 -0.42 -0.52 5.03
C VAL A 30 1.01 0.02 5.08
N VAL A 31 1.23 1.22 5.63
CA VAL A 31 2.58 1.82 5.71
C VAL A 31 3.53 0.98 6.57
N ASN A 32 3.05 0.47 7.71
CA ASN A 32 3.88 -0.32 8.62
C ASN A 32 4.33 -1.65 7.99
N LEU A 33 3.40 -2.34 7.32
CA LEU A 33 3.69 -3.60 6.63
C LEU A 33 4.60 -3.35 5.42
N GLU A 34 4.40 -2.26 4.68
CA GLU A 34 5.23 -1.94 3.52
C GLU A 34 6.69 -1.72 3.90
N ASN A 35 6.95 -1.00 5.00
CA ASN A 35 8.32 -0.82 5.49
C ASN A 35 8.99 -2.16 5.86
N THR A 36 8.23 -3.09 6.42
CA THR A 36 8.71 -4.43 6.78
C THR A 36 9.02 -5.24 5.51
N ARG A 37 8.10 -5.23 4.55
CA ARG A 37 8.21 -5.92 3.26
C ARG A 37 9.39 -5.40 2.44
N ASP A 38 9.59 -4.08 2.37
CA ASP A 38 10.74 -3.46 1.69
C ASP A 38 12.07 -3.94 2.28
N GLY A 39 12.17 -4.03 3.60
CA GLY A 39 13.33 -4.61 4.28
C GLY A 39 13.57 -6.07 3.90
N ALA A 40 12.51 -6.87 3.80
CA ALA A 40 12.59 -8.28 3.39
C ALA A 40 13.02 -8.45 1.92
N ILE A 41 12.48 -7.63 1.01
CA ILE A 41 12.88 -7.61 -0.41
C ILE A 41 14.36 -7.26 -0.52
N LYS A 42 14.78 -6.15 0.11
CA LYS A 42 16.18 -5.73 0.11
C LYS A 42 17.09 -6.85 0.61
N LYS A 43 16.71 -7.54 1.69
CA LYS A 43 17.47 -8.65 2.25
C LYS A 43 17.57 -9.82 1.27
N LEU A 44 16.47 -10.20 0.62
CA LEU A 44 16.44 -11.33 -0.34
C LEU A 44 17.42 -11.10 -1.49
N PHE A 45 17.46 -9.87 -2.02
CA PHE A 45 18.31 -9.51 -3.16
C PHE A 45 19.68 -8.93 -2.78
N ARG A 46 20.15 -9.08 -1.53
CA ARG A 46 21.53 -8.70 -1.14
C ARG A 46 22.59 -9.52 -1.85
N SER A 47 22.26 -10.76 -2.16
CA SER A 47 23.03 -11.69 -2.98
C SER A 47 22.09 -12.30 -4.03
N ALA A 48 22.65 -13.00 -5.02
CA ALA A 48 21.83 -13.78 -5.93
C ALA A 48 21.02 -14.81 -5.10
N PRO A 49 19.67 -14.74 -5.11
CA PRO A 49 18.85 -15.68 -4.37
C PRO A 49 19.02 -17.08 -4.95
N ASP A 50 19.13 -18.08 -4.08
CA ASP A 50 19.08 -19.47 -4.49
C ASP A 50 17.62 -19.86 -4.76
N ILE A 51 17.04 -19.39 -5.87
CA ILE A 51 15.66 -19.70 -6.26
C ILE A 51 15.66 -20.04 -7.75
N ASP A 52 14.85 -21.04 -8.11
CA ASP A 52 14.55 -21.34 -9.51
C ASP A 52 14.07 -20.08 -10.25
N ALA A 53 14.64 -19.85 -11.44
CA ALA A 53 14.44 -18.60 -12.17
C ALA A 53 12.97 -18.35 -12.53
N ASP A 54 12.22 -19.40 -12.88
CA ASP A 54 10.81 -19.28 -13.26
C ASP A 54 9.97 -18.90 -12.03
N LYS A 55 10.20 -19.55 -10.89
CA LYS A 55 9.52 -19.21 -9.62
C LYS A 55 9.83 -17.80 -9.15
N LEU A 56 11.08 -17.37 -9.28
CA LEU A 56 11.50 -16.02 -8.94
C LEU A 56 10.81 -15.00 -9.85
N ALA A 57 10.76 -15.27 -11.15
CA ALA A 57 10.11 -14.41 -12.13
C ALA A 57 8.59 -14.27 -11.86
N GLU A 58 7.90 -15.39 -11.61
CA GLU A 58 6.48 -15.39 -11.24
C GLU A 58 6.21 -14.56 -9.98
N GLY A 59 7.01 -14.77 -8.93
CA GLY A 59 6.89 -14.03 -7.68
C GLY A 59 7.09 -12.52 -7.87
N ILE A 60 8.11 -12.12 -8.62
CA ILE A 60 8.37 -10.71 -8.93
C ILE A 60 7.23 -10.10 -9.74
N GLN A 61 6.73 -10.80 -10.77
CA GLN A 61 5.61 -10.32 -11.59
C GLN A 61 4.36 -10.09 -10.74
N PHE A 62 4.03 -11.03 -9.85
CA PHE A 62 2.92 -10.88 -8.92
C PHE A 62 3.08 -9.64 -8.03
N ILE A 63 4.25 -9.44 -7.43
CA ILE A 63 4.52 -8.29 -6.56
C ILE A 63 4.38 -6.97 -7.34
N LEU A 64 4.93 -6.91 -8.55
CA LEU A 64 4.84 -5.71 -9.40
C LEU A 64 3.40 -5.39 -9.79
N GLU A 65 2.59 -6.39 -10.11
CA GLU A 65 1.18 -6.20 -10.43
C GLU A 65 0.41 -5.63 -9.24
N LYS A 66 0.56 -6.24 -8.05
CA LYS A 66 -0.12 -5.78 -6.84
C LYS A 66 0.34 -4.40 -6.38
N ASN A 67 1.61 -4.06 -6.56
CA ASN A 67 2.08 -2.71 -6.27
C ASN A 67 1.41 -1.64 -7.17
N LYS A 68 1.09 -1.97 -8.43
CA LYS A 68 0.29 -1.09 -9.29
C LYS A 68 -1.13 -0.90 -8.74
N THR A 69 -1.77 -1.98 -8.29
CA THR A 69 -3.10 -1.92 -7.65
C THR A 69 -3.06 -1.06 -6.38
N LEU A 70 -2.07 -1.27 -5.51
CA LEU A 70 -1.91 -0.50 -4.27
C LEU A 70 -1.73 1.00 -4.55
N THR A 71 -0.99 1.35 -5.60
CA THR A 71 -0.82 2.74 -6.06
C THR A 71 -2.16 3.36 -6.48
N GLN A 72 -3.00 2.60 -7.20
CA GLN A 72 -4.33 3.05 -7.60
C GLN A 72 -5.25 3.29 -6.40
N PHE A 73 -5.21 2.41 -5.39
CA PHE A 73 -5.96 2.63 -4.15
C PHE A 73 -5.47 3.88 -3.40
N SER A 74 -4.16 4.07 -3.28
CA SER A 74 -3.59 5.26 -2.63
C SER A 74 -4.05 6.56 -3.30
N HIS A 75 -4.01 6.63 -4.64
CA HIS A 75 -4.51 7.81 -5.38
C HIS A 75 -6.00 8.04 -5.15
N SER A 76 -6.81 6.98 -5.23
CA SER A 76 -8.26 7.07 -5.04
C SER A 76 -8.61 7.59 -3.64
N GLN A 77 -7.89 7.15 -2.62
CA GLN A 77 -8.11 7.61 -1.25
C GLN A 77 -7.66 9.05 -1.04
N ARG A 78 -6.53 9.46 -1.60
CA ARG A 78 -6.09 10.86 -1.58
C ARG A 78 -7.17 11.77 -2.17
N ASP A 79 -7.72 11.40 -3.33
CA ASP A 79 -8.74 12.19 -4.02
C ASP A 79 -10.05 12.27 -3.19
N SER A 80 -10.42 11.17 -2.51
CA SER A 80 -11.55 11.15 -1.56
C SER A 80 -11.34 12.10 -0.38
N VAL A 81 -10.16 12.08 0.25
CA VAL A 81 -9.80 12.99 1.36
C VAL A 81 -9.86 14.44 0.90
N GLN A 82 -9.31 14.75 -0.28
CA GLN A 82 -9.34 16.10 -0.84
C GLN A 82 -10.78 16.60 -1.05
N MET A 83 -11.66 15.75 -1.59
CA MET A 83 -13.08 16.10 -1.76
C MET A 83 -13.76 16.37 -0.41
N ASN A 84 -13.50 15.54 0.60
CA ASN A 84 -14.10 15.70 1.93
C ASN A 84 -13.62 16.98 2.62
N MET A 85 -12.34 17.31 2.50
CA MET A 85 -11.78 18.58 3.01
C MET A 85 -12.42 19.80 2.34
N ALA A 86 -12.61 19.76 1.02
CA ALA A 86 -13.28 20.84 0.29
C ALA A 86 -14.71 21.05 0.81
N LYS A 87 -15.49 19.97 0.99
CA LYS A 87 -16.85 20.02 1.55
C LYS A 87 -16.86 20.61 2.96
N ALA A 88 -15.97 20.16 3.84
CA ALA A 88 -15.85 20.68 5.20
C ALA A 88 -15.48 22.18 5.23
N GLY A 89 -14.59 22.62 4.34
CA GLY A 89 -14.23 24.03 4.17
C GLY A 89 -15.40 24.89 3.70
N HIS A 90 -16.22 24.40 2.77
CA HIS A 90 -17.45 25.08 2.34
C HIS A 90 -18.47 25.18 3.47
N ALA A 91 -18.68 24.10 4.25
CA ALA A 91 -19.57 24.11 5.40
C ALA A 91 -19.13 25.12 6.47
N HIS A 92 -17.83 25.17 6.78
CA HIS A 92 -17.27 26.17 7.70
C HIS A 92 -17.51 27.61 7.22
N LYS A 93 -17.28 27.89 5.92
CA LYS A 93 -17.53 29.21 5.35
C LYS A 93 -19.01 29.60 5.43
N ALA A 94 -19.92 28.66 5.18
CA ALA A 94 -21.35 28.91 5.30
C ALA A 94 -21.74 29.25 6.75
N ILE A 95 -21.30 28.44 7.73
CA ILE A 95 -21.55 28.69 9.17
C ILE A 95 -21.01 30.06 9.59
N ASN A 96 -19.77 30.38 9.21
CA ASN A 96 -19.17 31.66 9.59
C ASN A 96 -19.91 32.85 8.96
N SER A 97 -20.41 32.70 7.73
CA SER A 97 -21.24 33.72 7.08
C SER A 97 -22.54 33.96 7.84
N TYR A 98 -23.19 32.91 8.35
CA TYR A 98 -24.40 33.05 9.19
C TYR A 98 -24.09 33.75 10.53
N LEU A 99 -23.00 33.39 11.18
CA LEU A 99 -22.60 33.97 12.48
C LEU A 99 -22.13 35.43 12.39
N THR A 100 -21.59 35.85 11.25
CA THR A 100 -21.04 37.21 11.04
C THR A 100 -22.02 38.18 10.36
N SER A 101 -23.13 37.67 9.82
CA SER A 101 -24.20 38.48 9.20
C SER A 101 -25.37 38.76 10.17
N SER A 102 -25.20 38.48 11.47
CA SER A 102 -26.10 38.82 12.57
C SER A 102 -25.49 39.95 13.41
#